data_AF-V8ANS3-F1
#
_entry.id   AF-V8ANS3-F1
#
_cell.length_a   1.000
_cell.length_b   1.000
_cell.length_c   1.000
_cell.angle_alpha   90.00
_cell.angle_beta   90.00
_cell.angle_gamma   90.00
#
_symmetry.space_group_name_H-M   'P 1'
#
loop_
_entity.id
_entity.type
_entity.pdbx_description
1 polymer ?
#
loop_
_entity_poly.entity_id
_entity_poly.type
_entity_poly.pdbx_seq_one_letter_code
_entity_poly.pdbx_strand_id
1 'polypeptide(L)' 'MSILLDLNSEDKEAMAEAQEFWNHLSDSGKVTINMPFEEQFWGGAMGDFTDKYGVRWMLHAQPYSKLGEM' A
#
# COMPACT_ATOMS: atom_id res chain seq x y z
N MET A 1 -7.30 6.33 -14.01
CA MET A 1 -6.57 5.03 -14.09
C MET A 1 -5.71 4.94 -12.84
N SER A 2 -5.63 3.77 -12.22
CA SER A 2 -4.77 3.55 -11.04
C SER A 2 -3.92 2.32 -11.23
N ILE A 3 -2.72 2.34 -10.65
CA ILE A 3 -1.83 1.19 -10.56
C ILE A 3 -1.94 0.63 -9.15
N LEU A 4 -2.23 -0.67 -9.03
CA LEU A 4 -2.28 -1.36 -7.75
C LEU A 4 -1.03 -2.22 -7.60
N LEU A 5 -0.32 -2.03 -6.50
CA LEU A 5 0.74 -2.91 -6.03
C LEU A 5 0.13 -3.79 -4.93
N ASP A 6 0.08 -5.09 -5.20
CA ASP A 6 -0.44 -6.08 -4.26
C ASP A 6 0.71 -6.79 -3.55
N LEU A 7 0.61 -6.90 -2.23
CA LEU A 7 1.63 -7.45 -1.35
C LEU A 7 1.03 -8.56 -0.49
N ASN A 8 1.84 -9.59 -0.20
CA ASN A 8 1.47 -10.60 0.77
C ASN A 8 1.64 -10.05 2.19
N SER A 9 0.56 -9.85 2.92
CA SER A 9 0.64 -9.37 4.31
C SER A 9 1.25 -10.41 5.27
N GLU A 10 1.35 -11.68 4.86
CA GLU A 10 1.99 -12.74 5.66
C GLU A 10 3.51 -12.79 5.48
N ASP A 11 4.04 -12.06 4.48
CA ASP A 11 5.47 -11.89 4.26
C ASP A 11 5.99 -10.68 5.06
N LYS A 12 6.75 -10.96 6.13
CA LYS A 12 7.25 -9.94 7.04
C LYS A 12 8.29 -9.02 6.40
N GLU A 13 9.09 -9.53 5.47
CA GLU A 13 10.12 -8.74 4.80
C GLU A 13 9.45 -7.77 3.83
N ALA A 14 8.50 -8.26 3.02
CA ALA A 14 7.70 -7.42 2.14
C ALA A 14 6.92 -6.33 2.89
N MET A 15 6.35 -6.65 4.06
CA MET A 15 5.65 -5.66 4.88
C MET A 15 6.59 -4.61 5.48
N ALA A 16 7.81 -4.98 5.87
CA ALA A 16 8.81 -4.04 6.34
C ALA A 16 9.26 -3.08 5.22
N GLU A 17 9.53 -3.61 4.03
CA GLU A 17 9.87 -2.81 2.85
C GLU A 17 8.73 -1.87 2.45
N ALA A 18 7.47 -2.33 2.51
CA ALA A 18 6.30 -1.52 2.22
C ALA A 18 6.14 -0.35 3.20
N GLN A 19 6.38 -0.59 4.49
CA GLN A 19 6.34 0.46 5.50
C GLN A 19 7.48 1.48 5.32
N GLU A 20 8.69 1.01 5.01
CA GLU A 20 9.82 1.89 4.73
C GLU A 20 9.57 2.74 3.47
N PHE A 21 9.08 2.11 2.39
CA PHE A 21 8.66 2.79 1.18
C PHE A 21 7.61 3.86 1.48
N TRP A 22 6.58 3.51 2.25
CA TRP A 22 5.52 4.44 2.63
C TRP A 22 6.05 5.64 3.41
N ASN A 23 6.90 5.40 4.41
CA ASN A 23 7.49 6.47 5.22
C ASN A 23 8.29 7.44 4.34
N HIS A 24 9.22 6.94 3.53
CA HIS A 24 10.00 7.76 2.60
C HIS A 24 9.12 8.54 1.62
N LEU A 25 8.07 7.91 1.11
CA LEU A 25 7.14 8.52 0.18
C LEU A 25 6.34 9.65 0.84
N SER A 26 5.77 9.41 2.01
CA SER A 26 4.96 10.38 2.76
C SER A 26 5.77 11.59 3.24
N ASP A 27 7.03 11.36 3.64
CA ASP A 27 7.95 12.43 4.07
C ASP A 27 8.55 13.23 2.90
N SER A 28 8.45 12.70 1.66
CA SER A 28 9.11 13.31 0.51
C SER A 28 8.58 14.70 0.13
N GLY A 29 7.35 15.03 0.51
CA GLY A 29 6.62 16.22 0.06
C GLY A 29 6.39 16.28 -1.46
N LYS A 30 6.60 15.18 -2.19
CA LYS A 30 6.51 15.10 -3.66
C LYS A 30 5.25 14.40 -4.17
N VAL A 31 4.48 13.82 -3.27
CA VAL A 31 3.22 13.11 -3.55
C VAL A 31 2.07 13.77 -2.82
N THR A 32 0.86 13.54 -3.30
CA THR A 32 -0.36 13.84 -2.54
C THR A 32 -0.84 12.55 -1.90
N ILE A 33 -0.97 12.52 -0.57
CA ILE A 33 -1.54 11.37 0.14
C ILE A 33 -3.06 11.45 0.03
N ASN A 34 -3.67 10.43 -0.59
CA ASN A 34 -5.10 10.30 -0.74
C ASN A 34 -5.70 9.50 0.43
N MET A 35 -4.98 8.46 0.86
CA MET A 35 -5.29 7.63 2.02
C MET A 35 -4.00 7.10 2.65
N PRO A 36 -3.77 7.28 3.96
CA PRO A 36 -2.63 6.70 4.64
C PRO A 36 -2.55 5.18 4.49
N PHE A 37 -1.34 4.62 4.36
CA PHE A 37 -1.13 3.17 4.41
C PHE A 37 -1.23 2.69 5.86
N GLU A 38 -2.37 2.09 6.17
CA GLU A 38 -2.72 1.64 7.51
C GLU A 38 -3.41 0.27 7.47
N GLU A 39 -3.37 -0.43 8.60
CA GLU A 39 -4.13 -1.68 8.78
C GLU A 39 -5.63 -1.44 8.67
N GLN A 40 -6.32 -2.33 7.96
CA GLN A 40 -7.75 -2.23 7.73
C GLN A 40 -8.52 -3.12 8.71
N PHE A 41 -9.76 -2.70 9.06
CA PHE A 41 -10.54 -3.43 10.07
C PHE A 41 -10.82 -4.88 9.70
N TRP A 42 -10.92 -5.18 8.40
CA TRP A 42 -11.19 -6.52 7.87
C TRP A 42 -9.91 -7.33 7.60
N GLY A 43 -8.75 -6.82 8.01
CA GLY A 43 -7.44 -7.44 7.80
C GLY A 43 -6.70 -6.88 6.58
N GLY A 44 -5.38 -7.05 6.61
CA GLY A 44 -4.48 -6.45 5.62
C GLY A 44 -4.19 -4.98 5.89
N ALA A 45 -3.55 -4.32 4.93
CA ALA A 45 -3.26 -2.89 4.94
C ALA A 45 -3.55 -2.27 3.57
N MET A 46 -3.95 -1.00 3.54
CA MET A 46 -4.25 -0.30 2.30
C MET A 46 -3.84 1.16 2.40
N GLY A 47 -3.31 1.71 1.32
CA GLY A 47 -2.93 3.11 1.19
C GLY A 47 -3.00 3.58 -0.26
N ASP A 48 -3.12 4.90 -0.46
CA ASP A 48 -3.29 5.52 -1.77
C ASP A 48 -2.58 6.87 -1.81
N PHE A 49 -1.84 7.10 -2.89
CA PHE A 49 -1.20 8.37 -3.16
C PHE A 49 -1.19 8.70 -4.67
N THR A 50 -1.10 9.98 -4.97
CA THR A 50 -0.93 10.50 -6.32
C THR A 50 0.44 11.12 -6.46
N ASP A 51 1.22 10.70 -7.46
CA ASP A 51 2.54 11.26 -7.72
C ASP A 51 2.50 12.63 -8.44
N LYS A 52 3.65 13.27 -8.57
CA LYS A 52 3.80 14.58 -9.24
C LYS A 52 3.43 14.59 -10.73
N TYR A 53 3.29 13.43 -11.36
CA TYR A 53 2.87 13.29 -12.76
C TYR A 53 1.37 13.00 -12.88
N GLY A 54 0.65 12.92 -11.77
CA GLY A 54 -0.79 12.67 -11.72
C GLY A 54 -1.17 11.18 -11.78
N VAL A 55 -0.21 10.26 -11.60
CA VAL A 55 -0.50 8.82 -11.54
C VAL A 55 -0.97 8.47 -10.14
N ARG A 56 -2.11 7.80 -10.04
CA ARG A 56 -2.66 7.27 -8.79
C ARG A 56 -2.13 5.86 -8.54
N TRP A 57 -1.54 5.67 -7.37
CA TRP A 57 -0.96 4.42 -6.91
C TRP A 57 -1.70 3.92 -5.67
N MET A 58 -1.97 2.63 -5.63
CA MET A 58 -2.59 1.98 -4.48
C MET A 58 -1.65 0.88 -3.98
N LEU A 59 -1.31 0.93 -2.69
CA LEU A 59 -0.62 -0.14 -1.99
C LEU A 59 -1.67 -0.96 -1.25
N HIS A 60 -1.78 -2.23 -1.60
CA HIS A 60 -2.70 -3.17 -0.97
C HIS A 60 -1.91 -4.36 -0.44
N ALA A 61 -2.05 -4.65 0.83
CA ALA A 61 -1.46 -5.82 1.46
C ALA A 61 -2.58 -6.72 1.98
N GLN A 62 -2.59 -7.97 1.55
CA GLN A 62 -3.61 -8.95 1.94
C GLN A 62 -2.96 -10.32 2.18
N PRO A 63 -3.56 -11.18 3.02
CA PRO A 63 -3.02 -12.52 3.25
C PRO A 63 -3.22 -13.36 2.00
N TYR A 64 -2.12 -13.83 1.40
CA TYR A 64 -2.21 -14.62 0.17
C TYR A 64 -2.79 -16.01 0.40
N SER A 65 -2.70 -16.53 1.63
CA SER A 65 -3.40 -17.73 2.06
C SER A 65 -4.92 -17.67 1.87
N LYS A 66 -5.49 -16.46 1.67
CA LYS A 66 -6.93 -16.21 1.57
C LYS A 66 -7.43 -15.77 0.19
N LEU A 67 -6.55 -15.68 -0.81
CA LEU A 67 -6.91 -15.18 -2.16
C LEU A 67 -8.00 -15.99 -2.89
N GLY A 68 -8.30 -17.21 -2.44
CA GLY A 68 -9.36 -18.06 -3.00
C GLY A 68 -10.60 -18.22 -2.13
N GLU A 69 -10.66 -17.58 -0.96
CA GLU A 69 -11.83 -17.58 -0.08
C GLU A 69 -12.73 -16.40 -0.47
N MET A 70 -13.50 -16.57 -1.56
CA MET A 70 -14.61 -15.68 -1.95
C MET A 70 -15.92 -16.45 -1.96
#